data_AF-A0A6C0P1V9-F1
#
_entry.id   AF-A0A6C0P1V9-F1
#
_cell.length_a   1.000
_cell.length_b   1.000
_cell.length_c   1.000
_cell.angle_alpha   90.00
_cell.angle_beta   90.00
_cell.angle_gamma   90.00
#
_symmetry.space_group_name_H-M   'P 1'
#
loop_
_entity.id
_entity.type
_entity.pdbx_description
1 polymer ?
#
loop_
_entity_poly.entity_id
_entity_poly.type
_entity_poly.pdbx_seq_one_letter_code
_entity_poly.pdbx_strand_id
1 'polypeptide(L)'
;MTTSFLSLHRILLACAAALLLFGQALYAECKAAGMKDVKSQNHKEPSEIGMPAMSSIKAKNLHHMQVVATGYTAGVESTGKKPGHPQYGITYSGVKVRRDFVSTIAADPKVFPIGTVLYVPGYGYGIVADTGSAIKGRKIDLYFETRKQVFKQWGKRKVTVYVLKRGNGKLTEARVTELNEAVTAEKTLPRSLLES
;
A
#
# COMPACT_ATOMS: atom_id res chain seq x y z
N MET A 1 -10.62 62.56 34.27
CA MET A 1 -9.86 61.28 34.32
C MET A 1 -9.97 60.61 32.94
N THR A 2 -9.06 60.93 32.02
CA THR A 2 -9.15 60.54 30.59
C THR A 2 -7.81 59.99 30.13
N THR A 3 -7.47 58.77 30.54
CA THR A 3 -6.28 58.05 30.06
C THR A 3 -6.52 56.54 30.12
N SER A 4 -7.29 55.96 29.19
CA SER A 4 -7.30 54.49 29.03
C SER A 4 -7.93 54.00 27.71
N PHE A 5 -7.66 54.66 26.59
CA PHE A 5 -8.10 54.13 25.28
C PHE A 5 -7.01 54.18 24.19
N LEU A 6 -5.92 54.92 24.38
CA LEU A 6 -4.80 54.96 23.41
C LEU A 6 -3.74 53.86 23.60
N SER A 7 -3.79 53.08 24.69
CA SER A 7 -2.79 52.02 24.96
C SER A 7 -3.10 50.71 24.22
N LEU A 8 -4.38 50.33 24.12
CA LEU A 8 -4.77 49.04 23.57
C LEU A 8 -4.67 48.97 22.03
N HIS A 9 -4.89 50.09 21.34
CA HIS A 9 -4.80 50.16 19.88
C HIS A 9 -3.36 50.10 19.38
N ARG A 10 -2.39 50.59 20.17
CA ARG A 10 -0.97 50.52 19.83
C ARG A 10 -0.38 49.12 20.00
N ILE A 11 -0.89 48.35 20.97
CA ILE A 11 -0.46 46.96 21.20
C ILE A 11 -0.99 46.03 20.10
N LEU A 12 -2.23 46.24 19.63
CA LEU A 12 -2.81 45.42 18.56
C LEU A 12 -2.13 45.67 17.19
N LEU A 13 -1.77 46.92 16.89
CA LEU A 13 -1.07 47.28 15.65
C LEU A 13 0.37 46.72 15.61
N ALA A 14 1.07 46.69 16.76
CA ALA A 14 2.41 46.10 16.86
C ALA A 14 2.39 44.57 16.64
N CYS A 15 1.34 43.88 17.07
CA CYS A 15 1.21 42.43 16.91
C CYS A 15 0.93 42.02 15.45
N ALA A 16 0.13 42.80 14.71
CA ALA A 16 -0.14 42.55 13.29
C ALA A 16 1.09 42.79 12.41
N ALA A 17 1.91 43.80 12.71
CA ALA A 17 3.15 44.08 11.99
C ALA A 17 4.21 42.97 12.19
N ALA A 18 4.29 42.39 13.40
CA ALA A 18 5.19 41.26 13.67
C ALA A 18 4.83 40.01 12.85
N LEU A 19 3.54 39.67 12.73
CA LEU A 19 3.07 38.52 11.95
C LEU A 19 3.34 38.67 10.44
N LEU A 20 3.25 39.88 9.89
CA LEU A 20 3.57 40.16 8.48
C LEU A 20 5.07 40.06 8.19
N LEU A 21 5.92 40.52 9.12
CA LEU A 21 7.38 40.44 8.96
C LEU A 21 7.91 39.00 9.10
N PHE A 22 7.34 38.18 9.97
CA PHE A 22 7.67 36.75 10.05
C PHE A 22 7.23 35.96 8.81
N GLY A 23 6.09 36.33 8.20
CA GLY A 23 5.61 35.74 6.95
C GLY A 23 6.54 36.02 5.76
N GLN A 24 7.10 37.23 5.68
CA GLN A 24 8.06 37.58 4.62
C GLN A 24 9.42 36.89 4.80
N ALA A 25 9.91 36.72 6.03
CA ALA A 25 11.15 35.99 6.32
C ALA A 25 11.06 34.51 5.90
N LEU A 26 9.96 33.83 6.25
CA LEU A 26 9.71 32.45 5.80
C LEU A 26 9.62 32.31 4.27
N TYR A 27 9.08 33.34 3.59
CA TYR A 27 9.00 33.35 2.13
C TYR A 27 10.36 33.56 1.45
N ALA A 28 11.27 34.30 2.08
CA ALA A 28 12.63 34.53 1.56
C ALA A 28 13.53 33.29 1.70
N GLU A 29 13.45 32.56 2.83
CA GLU A 29 14.18 31.29 3.02
C GLU A 29 13.74 30.23 2.00
N CYS A 30 12.43 30.14 1.71
CA CYS A 30 11.88 29.21 0.72
C CYS A 30 12.32 29.52 -0.72
N LYS A 31 12.66 30.78 -1.04
CA LYS A 31 13.15 31.17 -2.37
C LYS A 31 14.66 30.98 -2.55
N ALA A 32 15.45 30.97 -1.47
CA ALA A 32 16.89 30.71 -1.51
C ALA A 32 17.21 29.22 -1.72
N ALA A 33 16.29 28.32 -1.32
CA ALA A 33 16.32 26.92 -1.70
C ALA A 33 15.81 26.76 -3.14
N GLY A 34 16.70 27.00 -4.12
CA GLY A 34 16.40 27.00 -5.55
C GLY A 34 15.59 25.79 -6.03
N MET A 35 14.27 25.96 -6.09
CA MET A 35 13.34 25.05 -6.74
C MET A 35 13.45 25.30 -8.25
N LYS A 36 14.33 24.54 -8.91
CA LYS A 36 14.33 24.46 -10.37
C LYS A 36 13.02 23.81 -10.81
N ASP A 37 12.32 24.45 -11.74
CA ASP A 37 11.20 23.88 -12.47
C ASP A 37 11.59 22.51 -13.04
N VAL A 38 11.12 21.42 -12.42
CA VAL A 38 11.30 20.07 -12.95
C VAL A 38 10.29 19.88 -14.07
N LYS A 39 10.70 20.28 -15.27
CA LYS A 39 10.08 19.86 -16.51
C LYS A 39 10.64 18.48 -16.89
N SER A 40 9.74 17.52 -17.09
CA SER A 40 9.94 16.22 -17.73
C SER A 40 10.77 15.18 -16.95
N GLN A 41 10.24 13.95 -16.83
CA GLN A 41 10.79 12.81 -17.58
C GLN A 41 10.02 11.51 -17.31
N ASN A 42 9.66 10.86 -18.43
CA ASN A 42 9.60 9.42 -18.69
C ASN A 42 9.24 8.46 -17.55
N HIS A 43 8.15 7.71 -17.78
CA HIS A 43 7.91 6.40 -17.17
C HIS A 43 9.11 5.47 -17.42
N LYS A 44 10.08 5.45 -16.49
CA LYS A 44 11.01 4.33 -16.35
C LYS A 44 10.25 3.19 -15.70
N GLU A 45 10.23 2.04 -16.37
CA GLU A 45 9.89 0.77 -15.71
C GLU A 45 10.75 0.61 -14.45
N PRO A 46 10.17 0.13 -13.33
CA PRO A 46 10.91 -0.05 -12.09
C PRO A 46 12.13 -0.96 -12.28
N SER A 47 13.29 -0.43 -11.92
CA SER A 47 14.58 -1.10 -11.86
C SER A 47 14.55 -2.40 -11.03
N GLU A 48 15.29 -3.39 -11.51
CA GLU A 48 15.36 -4.83 -11.19
C GLU A 48 15.54 -5.28 -9.73
N ILE A 49 15.41 -4.42 -8.72
CA ILE A 49 15.80 -4.75 -7.33
C ILE A 49 14.67 -5.46 -6.54
N GLY A 50 13.55 -5.83 -7.18
CA GLY A 50 12.43 -6.54 -6.53
C GLY A 50 11.92 -7.79 -7.26
N MET A 51 12.55 -8.23 -8.35
CA MET A 51 12.03 -9.27 -9.23
C MET A 51 12.99 -10.47 -9.39
N PRO A 52 13.43 -11.13 -8.30
CA PRO A 52 14.44 -12.18 -8.42
C PRO A 52 13.93 -13.48 -9.09
N ALA A 53 12.61 -13.66 -9.27
CA ALA A 53 12.04 -14.82 -9.97
C ALA A 53 11.95 -14.70 -11.51
N MET A 54 12.34 -13.55 -12.09
CA MET A 54 11.92 -13.14 -13.43
C MET A 54 13.00 -13.16 -14.51
N SER A 55 14.24 -13.55 -14.20
CA SER A 55 15.30 -13.68 -15.21
C SER A 55 14.96 -14.66 -16.35
N SER A 56 13.93 -15.51 -16.19
CA SER A 56 13.59 -16.61 -17.12
C SER A 56 12.15 -16.57 -17.65
N ILE A 57 11.32 -15.65 -17.15
CA ILE A 57 10.03 -15.35 -17.78
C ILE A 57 10.29 -14.17 -18.69
N LYS A 58 10.01 -14.31 -19.98
CA LYS A 58 10.08 -13.21 -20.94
C LYS A 58 9.15 -12.10 -20.42
N ALA A 59 9.69 -11.10 -19.72
CA ALA A 59 8.95 -10.05 -19.04
C ALA A 59 7.94 -9.32 -19.95
N LYS A 60 8.11 -9.44 -21.26
CA LYS A 60 7.21 -8.92 -22.31
C LYS A 60 5.77 -9.43 -22.27
N ASN A 61 5.45 -10.57 -21.64
CA ASN A 61 4.10 -11.17 -21.72
C ASN A 61 3.40 -11.39 -20.37
N LEU A 62 3.93 -10.89 -19.26
CA LEU A 62 3.20 -10.99 -17.99
C LEU A 62 2.03 -10.01 -17.98
N HIS A 63 0.84 -10.53 -17.72
CA HIS A 63 -0.34 -9.70 -17.54
C HIS A 63 -0.12 -8.77 -16.35
N HIS A 64 -0.09 -7.47 -16.62
CA HIS A 64 -0.01 -6.44 -15.59
C HIS A 64 -1.24 -5.53 -15.64
N MET A 65 -1.59 -4.93 -14.50
CA MET A 65 -2.72 -4.02 -14.42
C MET A 65 -2.45 -2.92 -13.40
N GLN A 66 -2.82 -1.69 -13.74
CA GLN A 66 -2.83 -0.62 -12.75
C GLN A 66 -4.05 -0.78 -11.84
N VAL A 67 -3.81 -0.76 -10.53
CA VAL A 67 -4.82 -0.87 -9.50
C VAL A 67 -4.66 0.24 -8.46
N VAL A 68 -5.73 0.53 -7.72
CA VAL A 68 -5.64 1.29 -6.48
C VAL A 68 -5.34 0.31 -5.34
N ALA A 69 -4.22 0.49 -4.66
CA ALA A 69 -3.84 -0.32 -3.51
C ALA A 69 -3.99 0.47 -2.21
N THR A 70 -4.67 -0.14 -1.24
CA THR A 70 -4.75 0.31 0.16
C THR A 70 -4.08 -0.71 1.08
N GLY A 71 -4.02 -0.41 2.37
CA GLY A 71 -3.60 -1.38 3.38
C GLY A 71 -4.65 -1.52 4.48
N TYR A 72 -4.84 -2.74 4.97
CA TYR A 72 -5.77 -3.09 6.04
C TYR A 72 -5.11 -4.01 7.08
N THR A 73 -5.81 -4.23 8.18
CA THR A 73 -5.38 -5.04 9.33
C THR A 73 -6.45 -6.05 9.71
N ALA A 74 -6.15 -6.99 10.61
CA ALA A 74 -7.17 -7.90 11.16
C ALA A 74 -8.11 -7.23 12.18
N GLY A 75 -7.76 -6.03 12.65
CA GLY A 75 -8.41 -5.35 13.76
C GLY A 75 -9.84 -4.88 13.49
N VAL A 76 -10.49 -4.40 14.54
CA VAL A 76 -11.88 -3.90 14.52
C VAL A 76 -12.07 -2.81 13.47
N GLU A 77 -11.05 -1.97 13.27
CA GLU A 77 -11.06 -0.88 12.31
C GLU A 77 -11.26 -1.32 10.86
N SER A 78 -10.87 -2.56 10.54
CA SER A 78 -10.93 -3.12 9.19
C SER A 78 -12.02 -4.18 9.06
N THR A 79 -12.20 -5.01 10.09
CA THR A 79 -13.07 -6.20 10.04
C THR A 79 -14.26 -6.15 11.00
N GLY A 80 -14.30 -5.18 11.91
CA GLY A 80 -15.28 -5.12 13.00
C GLY A 80 -15.04 -6.13 14.14
N LYS A 81 -14.00 -6.97 14.07
CA LYS A 81 -13.77 -8.09 14.99
C LYS A 81 -12.61 -7.82 15.96
N LYS A 82 -12.78 -8.24 17.21
CA LYS A 82 -11.73 -8.18 18.27
C LYS A 82 -10.96 -9.49 18.36
N PRO A 83 -9.70 -9.48 18.84
CA PRO A 83 -9.00 -10.69 19.26
C PRO A 83 -9.88 -11.51 20.21
N GLY A 84 -10.02 -12.81 19.94
CA GLY A 84 -10.92 -13.72 20.66
C GLY A 84 -12.25 -14.02 19.94
N HIS A 85 -12.61 -13.28 18.89
CA HIS A 85 -13.74 -13.65 18.05
C HIS A 85 -13.40 -14.87 17.16
N PRO A 86 -14.29 -15.87 16.97
CA PRO A 86 -13.98 -17.08 16.20
C PRO A 86 -13.52 -16.83 14.76
N GLN A 87 -14.03 -15.75 14.16
CA GLN A 87 -13.68 -15.33 12.79
C GLN A 87 -12.62 -14.20 12.74
N TYR A 88 -11.94 -13.92 13.85
CA TYR A 88 -10.87 -12.91 13.88
C TYR A 88 -9.70 -13.38 13.00
N GLY A 89 -9.30 -12.54 12.05
CA GLY A 89 -8.22 -12.86 11.12
C GLY A 89 -8.54 -13.98 10.12
N ILE A 90 -9.81 -14.35 9.93
CA ILE A 90 -10.22 -15.31 8.89
C ILE A 90 -10.68 -14.54 7.65
N THR A 91 -10.08 -14.82 6.49
CA THR A 91 -10.43 -14.22 5.20
C THR A 91 -11.69 -14.85 4.60
N TYR A 92 -12.23 -14.25 3.54
CA TYR A 92 -13.34 -14.81 2.77
C TYR A 92 -13.09 -16.23 2.27
N SER A 93 -11.86 -16.58 1.87
CA SER A 93 -11.54 -17.94 1.43
C SER A 93 -11.46 -18.96 2.58
N GLY A 94 -11.54 -18.52 3.84
CA GLY A 94 -11.43 -19.37 5.02
C GLY A 94 -10.01 -19.60 5.54
N VAL A 95 -8.99 -18.99 4.92
CA VAL A 95 -7.61 -19.04 5.43
C VAL A 95 -7.37 -17.88 6.41
N LYS A 96 -6.38 -18.01 7.27
CA LYS A 96 -5.93 -16.95 8.18
C LYS A 96 -5.16 -15.89 7.42
N VAL A 97 -5.42 -14.64 7.77
CA VAL A 97 -4.60 -13.50 7.32
C VAL A 97 -3.15 -13.71 7.71
N ARG A 98 -2.23 -13.33 6.83
CA ARG A 98 -0.80 -13.54 7.00
C ARG A 98 0.02 -12.46 6.32
N ARG A 99 1.04 -11.96 7.02
CA ARG A 99 2.11 -11.12 6.46
C ARG A 99 3.39 -11.94 6.46
N ASP A 100 3.80 -12.39 5.29
CA ASP A 100 4.93 -13.29 5.08
C ASP A 100 5.51 -13.09 3.66
N PHE A 101 6.44 -13.96 3.23
CA PHE A 101 6.99 -13.98 1.87
C PHE A 101 5.90 -13.93 0.80
N VAL A 102 4.83 -14.69 0.99
CA VAL A 102 3.56 -14.59 0.26
C VAL A 102 2.47 -14.23 1.25
N SER A 103 2.02 -12.98 1.17
CA SER A 103 1.03 -12.41 2.09
C SER A 103 -0.40 -12.53 1.55
N THR A 104 -1.39 -12.63 2.43
CA THR A 104 -2.81 -12.64 2.03
C THR A 104 -3.27 -11.23 1.65
N ILE A 105 -3.96 -11.08 0.53
CA ILE A 105 -4.51 -9.79 0.08
C ILE A 105 -6.01 -9.90 -0.23
N ALA A 106 -6.70 -8.77 -0.18
CA ALA A 106 -8.10 -8.66 -0.57
C ALA A 106 -8.23 -8.07 -1.98
N ALA A 107 -9.15 -8.60 -2.79
CA ALA A 107 -9.43 -8.08 -4.12
C ALA A 107 -10.88 -8.35 -4.55
N ASP A 108 -11.27 -7.83 -5.70
CA ASP A 108 -12.52 -8.21 -6.37
C ASP A 108 -12.36 -9.55 -7.12
N PRO A 109 -13.08 -10.63 -6.75
CA PRO A 109 -13.00 -11.92 -7.43
C PRO A 109 -13.32 -11.89 -8.93
N LYS A 110 -14.09 -10.90 -9.39
CA LYS A 110 -14.38 -10.74 -10.82
C LYS A 110 -13.15 -10.32 -11.62
N VAL A 111 -12.21 -9.61 -10.99
CA VAL A 111 -10.96 -9.17 -11.61
C VAL A 111 -9.84 -10.16 -11.30
N PHE A 112 -9.65 -10.46 -10.00
CA PHE A 112 -8.65 -11.38 -9.49
C PHE A 112 -9.35 -12.48 -8.67
N PRO A 113 -9.65 -13.64 -9.26
CA PRO A 113 -10.26 -14.75 -8.53
C PRO A 113 -9.43 -15.16 -7.31
N ILE A 114 -10.10 -15.71 -6.30
CA ILE A 114 -9.42 -16.29 -5.12
C ILE A 114 -8.34 -17.27 -5.57
N GLY A 115 -7.17 -17.20 -4.93
CA GLY A 115 -5.96 -17.95 -5.25
C GLY A 115 -5.05 -17.28 -6.29
N THR A 116 -5.43 -16.12 -6.85
CA THR A 116 -4.56 -15.37 -7.77
C THR A 116 -3.30 -14.90 -7.03
N VAL A 117 -2.14 -15.18 -7.61
CA VAL A 117 -0.83 -14.75 -7.09
C VAL A 117 -0.36 -13.52 -7.86
N LEU A 118 -0.09 -12.46 -7.13
CA LEU A 118 0.37 -11.17 -7.64
C LEU A 118 1.76 -10.85 -7.10
N TYR A 119 2.54 -10.15 -7.90
CA TYR A 119 3.67 -9.35 -7.40
C TYR A 119 3.26 -7.89 -7.33
N VAL A 120 3.43 -7.29 -6.15
CA VAL A 120 3.09 -5.90 -5.86
C VAL A 120 4.38 -5.15 -5.50
N PRO A 121 4.88 -4.28 -6.39
CA PRO A 121 6.11 -3.51 -6.14
C PRO A 121 6.05 -2.73 -4.82
N GLY A 122 7.08 -2.91 -3.98
CA GLY A 122 7.17 -2.28 -2.65
C GLY A 122 6.41 -3.00 -1.53
N TYR A 123 5.66 -4.07 -1.83
CA TYR A 123 4.99 -4.91 -0.82
C TYR A 123 5.52 -6.35 -0.82
N GLY A 124 5.70 -6.93 -2.01
CA GLY A 124 6.13 -8.31 -2.22
C GLY A 124 5.06 -9.16 -2.92
N TYR A 125 5.09 -10.47 -2.70
CA TYR A 125 4.11 -11.40 -3.25
C TYR A 125 2.81 -11.40 -2.44
N GLY A 126 1.69 -11.37 -3.14
CA GLY A 126 0.35 -11.38 -2.56
C GLY A 126 -0.50 -12.49 -3.17
N ILE A 127 -1.21 -13.25 -2.32
CA ILE A 127 -2.23 -14.20 -2.76
C ILE A 127 -3.62 -13.69 -2.42
N VAL A 128 -4.50 -13.63 -3.41
CA VAL A 128 -5.89 -13.19 -3.22
C VAL A 128 -6.63 -14.23 -2.39
N ALA A 129 -6.85 -13.89 -1.12
CA ALA A 129 -7.48 -14.76 -0.13
C ALA A 129 -8.76 -14.14 0.44
N ASP A 130 -8.93 -12.82 0.29
CA ASP A 130 -10.02 -12.09 0.91
C ASP A 130 -10.81 -11.23 -0.08
N THR A 131 -11.98 -10.79 0.35
CA THR A 131 -12.84 -9.85 -0.38
C THR A 131 -13.35 -8.76 0.55
N GLY A 132 -13.69 -7.60 0.00
CA GLY A 132 -14.27 -6.51 0.77
C GLY A 132 -15.44 -5.86 0.04
N SER A 133 -16.38 -5.29 0.80
CA SER A 133 -17.49 -4.51 0.25
C SER A 133 -16.98 -3.29 -0.54
N ALA A 134 -15.95 -2.61 -0.02
CA ALA A 134 -15.31 -1.45 -0.66
C ALA A 134 -14.22 -1.81 -1.69
N ILE A 135 -13.86 -3.09 -1.80
CA ILE A 135 -12.81 -3.61 -2.69
C ILE A 135 -13.45 -4.19 -3.94
N LYS A 136 -13.76 -3.31 -4.89
CA LYS A 136 -14.44 -3.61 -6.17
C LYS A 136 -13.64 -3.10 -7.36
N GLY A 137 -13.71 -3.82 -8.48
CA GLY A 137 -12.99 -3.53 -9.71
C GLY A 137 -11.48 -3.63 -9.52
N ARG A 138 -10.74 -2.66 -10.08
CA ARG A 138 -9.27 -2.60 -10.04
C ARG A 138 -8.76 -2.02 -8.71
N LYS A 139 -9.21 -2.58 -7.60
CA LYS A 139 -8.77 -2.23 -6.25
C LYS A 139 -8.27 -3.47 -5.52
N ILE A 140 -7.18 -3.31 -4.77
CA ILE A 140 -6.64 -4.33 -3.88
C ILE A 140 -6.43 -3.73 -2.48
N ASP A 141 -6.50 -4.57 -1.46
CA ASP A 141 -6.18 -4.22 -0.09
C ASP A 141 -5.10 -5.15 0.45
N LEU A 142 -4.00 -4.57 0.89
CA LEU A 142 -2.81 -5.30 1.32
C LEU A 142 -2.83 -5.50 2.83
N TYR A 143 -2.66 -6.74 3.28
CA TYR A 143 -2.67 -7.03 4.71
C TYR A 143 -1.38 -6.53 5.37
N PHE A 144 -1.54 -5.92 6.54
CA PHE A 144 -0.49 -5.58 7.49
C PHE A 144 -0.91 -6.00 8.90
N GLU A 145 0.06 -6.31 9.75
CA GLU A 145 -0.22 -6.71 11.12
C GLU A 145 -0.71 -5.54 11.96
N THR A 146 -0.19 -4.34 11.69
CA THR A 146 -0.51 -3.13 12.47
C THR A 146 -0.84 -1.94 11.59
N ARG A 147 -1.72 -1.07 12.10
CA ARG A 147 -2.06 0.20 11.46
C ARG A 147 -0.85 1.11 11.27
N LYS A 148 0.10 1.06 12.20
CA LYS A 148 1.37 1.81 12.11
C LYS A 148 2.19 1.41 10.87
N GLN A 149 2.22 0.12 10.53
CA GLN A 149 2.87 -0.36 9.31
C GLN A 149 2.15 0.16 8.07
N VAL A 150 0.81 0.14 8.03
CA VAL A 150 0.03 0.67 6.90
C VAL A 150 0.44 2.11 6.57
N PHE A 151 0.47 2.99 7.57
CA PHE A 151 0.83 4.39 7.38
C PHE A 151 2.30 4.60 6.99
N LYS A 152 3.22 3.84 7.60
CA LYS A 152 4.65 4.00 7.37
C LYS A 152 5.13 3.40 6.05
N GLN A 153 4.53 2.29 5.62
CA GLN A 153 5.04 1.49 4.50
C GLN A 153 4.20 1.66 3.24
N TRP A 154 2.91 2.00 3.34
CA TRP A 154 1.99 1.92 2.21
C TRP A 154 1.12 3.15 1.95
N GLY A 155 0.12 3.45 2.79
CA GLY A 155 -0.92 4.42 2.44
C GLY A 155 -1.73 4.02 1.19
N LYS A 156 -2.52 4.96 0.63
CA LYS A 156 -3.32 4.71 -0.58
C LYS A 156 -2.57 5.20 -1.81
N ARG A 157 -2.33 4.34 -2.79
CA ARG A 157 -1.60 4.69 -4.02
C ARG A 157 -2.07 3.90 -5.24
N LYS A 158 -1.82 4.43 -6.43
CA LYS A 158 -1.93 3.66 -7.67
C LYS A 158 -0.63 2.91 -7.90
N VAL A 159 -0.72 1.62 -8.22
CA VAL A 159 0.45 0.77 -8.47
C VAL A 159 0.13 -0.18 -9.63
N THR A 160 1.14 -0.47 -10.45
CA THR A 160 1.07 -1.53 -11.46
C THR A 160 1.43 -2.85 -10.80
N VAL A 161 0.48 -3.79 -10.77
CA VAL A 161 0.69 -5.14 -10.26
C VAL A 161 0.88 -6.12 -11.40
N TYR A 162 1.60 -7.20 -11.12
CA TYR A 162 1.90 -8.25 -12.08
C TYR A 162 1.19 -9.53 -11.66
N VAL A 163 0.39 -10.11 -12.56
CA VAL A 163 -0.34 -11.35 -12.31
C VAL A 163 0.59 -12.51 -12.66
N LEU A 164 1.05 -13.23 -11.64
CA LEU A 164 1.98 -14.35 -11.80
C LEU A 164 1.22 -15.66 -12.08
N LYS A 165 0.10 -15.87 -11.37
CA LYS A 165 -0.79 -17.01 -11.56
C LYS A 165 -2.23 -16.57 -11.33
N ARG A 166 -3.14 -16.88 -12.25
CA ARG A 166 -4.57 -16.62 -12.07
C ARG A 166 -5.17 -17.71 -11.17
N GLY A 167 -5.95 -17.29 -10.17
CA GLY A 167 -6.63 -18.20 -9.26
C GLY A 167 -7.81 -18.92 -9.91
N ASN A 168 -8.20 -20.05 -9.31
CA ASN A 168 -9.35 -20.86 -9.74
C ASN A 168 -10.60 -20.64 -8.87
N GLY A 169 -10.57 -19.69 -7.93
CA GLY A 169 -11.68 -19.40 -7.03
C GLY A 169 -11.64 -20.16 -5.69
N LYS A 170 -10.62 -20.98 -5.44
CA LYS A 170 -10.44 -21.71 -4.18
C LYS A 170 -9.05 -21.43 -3.60
N LEU A 171 -8.95 -21.48 -2.26
CA LEU A 171 -7.69 -21.37 -1.54
C LEU A 171 -7.76 -22.14 -0.23
N THR A 172 -6.69 -22.88 0.07
CA THR A 172 -6.55 -23.70 1.28
C THR A 172 -5.30 -23.29 2.05
N GLU A 173 -5.27 -23.50 3.37
CA GLU A 173 -4.07 -23.24 4.18
C GLU A 173 -2.83 -23.96 3.67
N ALA A 174 -2.95 -25.24 3.30
CA ALA A 174 -1.87 -26.05 2.77
C ALA A 174 -1.20 -25.37 1.56
N ARG A 175 -2.01 -24.86 0.62
CA ARG A 175 -1.51 -24.13 -0.55
C ARG A 175 -0.77 -22.82 -0.18
N VAL A 176 -1.26 -22.07 0.80
CA VAL A 176 -0.58 -20.84 1.24
C VAL A 176 0.75 -21.17 1.93
N THR A 177 0.79 -22.25 2.72
CA THR A 177 2.01 -22.75 3.35
C THR A 177 3.02 -23.22 2.32
N GLU A 178 2.62 -24.07 1.37
CA GLU A 178 3.46 -24.54 0.27
C GLU A 178 4.11 -23.37 -0.51
N LEU A 179 3.33 -22.33 -0.81
CA LEU A 179 3.85 -21.13 -1.47
C LEU A 179 4.90 -20.39 -0.63
N ASN A 180 4.69 -20.26 0.67
CA ASN A 180 5.65 -19.58 1.55
C ASN A 180 6.93 -20.41 1.75
N GLU A 181 6.80 -21.72 1.93
CA GLU A 181 7.95 -22.63 2.04
C GLU A 181 8.80 -22.59 0.77
N ALA A 182 8.15 -22.63 -0.39
CA ALA A 182 8.84 -22.57 -1.67
C ALA A 182 9.57 -21.25 -1.90
N VAL A 183 8.96 -20.11 -1.56
CA VAL A 183 9.64 -18.80 -1.63
C VAL A 183 10.78 -18.69 -0.62
N THR A 184 10.63 -19.29 0.56
CA THR A 184 11.68 -19.30 1.58
C THR A 184 12.89 -20.09 1.09
N ALA A 185 12.68 -21.26 0.48
CA ALA A 185 13.73 -22.14 -0.01
C ALA A 185 14.50 -21.53 -1.19
N GLU A 186 13.79 -20.97 -2.17
CA GLU A 186 14.39 -20.48 -3.41
C GLU A 186 14.67 -18.98 -3.40
N LYS A 187 14.35 -18.28 -2.30
CA LYS A 187 14.31 -16.81 -2.16
C LYS A 187 13.44 -16.11 -3.24
N THR A 188 12.69 -16.89 -4.01
CA THR A 188 11.95 -16.50 -5.22
C THR A 188 10.76 -17.44 -5.39
N LEU A 189 9.71 -17.03 -6.12
CA LEU A 189 8.60 -17.93 -6.43
C LEU A 189 9.01 -18.96 -7.50
N PRO A 190 8.96 -20.28 -7.21
CA PRO A 190 9.31 -21.30 -8.19
C PRO A 190 8.34 -21.30 -9.36
N ARG A 191 8.88 -21.51 -10.56
CA ARG A 191 8.09 -21.58 -11.80
C ARG A 191 7.08 -22.73 -11.78
N SER A 192 7.43 -23.87 -11.20
CA SER A 192 6.55 -25.05 -11.08
C SER A 192 5.25 -24.74 -10.33
N LEU A 193 5.28 -23.79 -9.39
CA LEU A 193 4.08 -23.38 -8.65
C LEU A 193 3.18 -22.44 -9.45
N LEU A 194 3.69 -21.79 -10.49
CA LEU A 194 2.93 -20.91 -11.36
C LEU A 194 2.24 -21.68 -12.50
N GLU A 195 2.85 -22.76 -12.98
CA GLU A 195 2.37 -23.55 -14.13
C GLU A 195 1.45 -24.74 -13.76
N SER A 196 1.29 -25.04 -12.47
CA SER A 196 0.40 -26.11 -11.93
C SER A 196 -1.07 -25.70 -11.81
#